data_AF-A0A839XN52-F1
#
_entry.id   AF-A0A839XN52-F1
#
_cell.length_a   1.000
_cell.length_b   1.000
_cell.length_c   1.000
_cell.angle_alpha   90.00
_cell.angle_beta   90.00
_cell.angle_gamma   90.00
#
_symmetry.space_group_name_H-M   'P 1'
#
loop_
_entity.id
_entity.type
_entity.pdbx_description
1 polymer ?
#
loop_
_entity_poly.entity_id
_entity_poly.type
_entity_poly.pdbx_seq_one_letter_code
_entity_poly.pdbx_strand_id
1 'polypeptide(L)'
;MSSDTTGGGAPRTGATFGEDTIADARELIARYPQSRSALLPLLHLVQSVEGHVSQEGMAFCAQQLGLSEAEVAAVATFYTMYKRKPCGEHLVSVCTNTLCAAMGGDAIYKRLQEHLGSDGAPLGHEEVAGTPGESGSLMLEHAECLAACDLAPVLQVNYEYFDNQTEQSAVELVDALRRGDKPHPTRGAPLSDFKTVERRLAGLLPDDDDEFWTEVDGPSQAVETVRGAQLAADRNWTAPPAPEDVPMPEVEAK
;
A
#
# COMPACT_ATOMS: atom_id res chain seq x y z
N MET A 1 13.93 -48.26 -23.18
CA MET A 1 12.69 -48.48 -22.42
C MET A 1 12.26 -47.13 -21.90
N SER A 2 11.19 -46.60 -22.48
CA SER A 2 10.54 -45.35 -22.10
C SER A 2 9.98 -45.42 -20.68
N SER A 3 9.55 -44.25 -20.24
CA SER A 3 8.55 -43.97 -19.20
C SER A 3 9.06 -44.07 -17.77
N ASP A 4 8.68 -43.20 -16.83
CA ASP A 4 7.93 -41.95 -16.82
C ASP A 4 7.88 -41.61 -15.32
N THR A 5 8.06 -40.36 -14.94
CA THR A 5 7.45 -39.83 -13.72
C THR A 5 7.45 -38.31 -13.78
N THR A 6 6.52 -37.80 -14.58
CA THR A 6 5.87 -36.50 -14.36
C THR A 6 5.43 -36.36 -12.91
N GLY A 7 6.15 -35.57 -12.12
CA GLY A 7 5.69 -35.03 -10.85
C GLY A 7 4.87 -33.76 -11.08
N GLY A 8 3.65 -33.91 -11.61
CA GLY A 8 2.66 -32.83 -11.61
C GLY A 8 2.04 -32.74 -10.22
N GLY A 9 2.46 -31.74 -9.43
CA GLY A 9 1.82 -31.42 -8.16
C GLY A 9 0.38 -30.97 -8.39
N ALA A 10 -0.58 -31.60 -7.72
CA ALA A 10 -1.96 -31.16 -7.71
C ALA A 10 -2.08 -29.75 -7.09
N PRO A 11 -3.04 -28.91 -7.52
CA PRO A 11 -3.19 -27.57 -6.98
C PRO A 11 -3.63 -27.65 -5.51
N ARG A 12 -2.87 -27.00 -4.63
CA ARG A 12 -3.11 -27.00 -3.18
C ARG A 12 -4.14 -25.94 -2.75
N THR A 13 -5.14 -25.61 -3.55
CA THR A 13 -6.05 -24.48 -3.28
C THR A 13 -7.19 -24.81 -2.28
N GLY A 14 -7.01 -25.80 -1.40
CA GLY A 14 -8.14 -26.47 -0.75
C GLY A 14 -8.56 -25.99 0.65
N ALA A 15 -7.76 -25.21 1.38
CA ALA A 15 -8.07 -24.90 2.79
C ALA A 15 -8.17 -23.39 3.10
N THR A 16 -7.36 -22.55 2.43
CA THR A 16 -7.22 -21.15 2.81
C THR A 16 -8.27 -20.23 2.18
N PHE A 17 -8.68 -20.53 0.94
CA PHE A 17 -9.65 -19.72 0.18
C PHE A 17 -11.00 -20.44 0.10
N GLY A 18 -11.91 -20.06 1.01
CA GLY A 18 -13.23 -20.67 1.13
C GLY A 18 -14.23 -20.21 0.05
N GLU A 19 -15.47 -20.68 0.18
CA GLU A 19 -16.56 -20.34 -0.75
C GLU A 19 -16.82 -18.83 -0.82
N ASP A 20 -16.75 -18.13 0.31
CA ASP A 20 -16.92 -16.68 0.38
C ASP A 20 -15.84 -15.94 -0.42
N THR A 21 -14.57 -16.32 -0.27
CA THR A 21 -13.47 -15.71 -1.06
C THR A 21 -13.60 -16.00 -2.55
N ILE A 22 -14.09 -17.20 -2.92
CA ILE A 22 -14.36 -17.52 -4.33
C ILE A 22 -15.52 -16.67 -4.86
N ALA A 23 -16.56 -16.41 -4.05
CA ALA A 23 -17.66 -15.53 -4.43
C ALA A 23 -17.17 -14.09 -4.62
N ASP A 24 -16.39 -13.56 -3.68
CA ASP A 24 -15.72 -12.25 -3.79
C ASP A 24 -14.88 -12.15 -5.07
N ALA A 25 -14.04 -13.16 -5.35
CA ALA A 25 -13.21 -13.18 -6.55
C ALA A 25 -14.05 -13.13 -7.84
N ARG A 26 -15.19 -13.85 -7.89
CA ARG A 26 -16.11 -13.82 -9.04
C ARG A 26 -16.74 -12.45 -9.22
N GLU A 27 -17.13 -11.79 -8.12
CA GLU A 27 -17.65 -10.42 -8.17
C GLU A 27 -16.62 -9.46 -8.75
N LEU A 28 -15.37 -9.51 -8.26
CA LEU A 28 -14.28 -8.67 -8.74
C LEU A 28 -13.99 -8.92 -10.23
N ILE A 29 -13.97 -10.18 -10.66
CA ILE A 29 -13.75 -10.56 -12.07
C ILE A 29 -14.86 -9.98 -12.96
N ALA A 30 -16.11 -10.01 -12.51
CA ALA A 30 -17.26 -9.54 -13.27
C ALA A 30 -17.23 -8.02 -13.57
N ARG A 31 -16.42 -7.24 -12.84
CA ARG A 31 -16.23 -5.79 -13.07
C ARG A 31 -15.44 -5.48 -14.35
N TYR A 32 -14.79 -6.47 -14.95
CA TYR A 32 -13.92 -6.27 -16.10
C TYR A 32 -14.39 -7.04 -17.35
N PRO A 33 -14.27 -6.46 -18.55
CA PRO A 33 -14.58 -7.16 -19.79
C PRO A 33 -13.59 -8.31 -20.09
N GLN A 34 -12.39 -8.25 -19.54
CA GLN A 34 -11.37 -9.30 -19.63
C GLN A 34 -10.99 -9.74 -18.23
N SER A 35 -11.10 -11.04 -17.92
CA SER A 35 -10.84 -11.58 -16.58
C SER A 35 -9.46 -11.21 -16.05
N ARG A 36 -8.43 -11.27 -16.91
CA ARG A 36 -7.04 -10.93 -16.55
C ARG A 36 -6.87 -9.54 -15.92
N SER A 37 -7.75 -8.58 -16.22
CA SER A 37 -7.71 -7.24 -15.65
C SER A 37 -8.03 -7.21 -14.14
N ALA A 38 -8.67 -8.26 -13.63
CA ALA A 38 -8.95 -8.42 -12.21
C ALA A 38 -7.75 -8.95 -11.39
N LEU A 39 -6.58 -9.19 -12.01
CA LEU A 39 -5.42 -9.74 -11.29
C LEU A 39 -4.97 -8.86 -10.11
N LEU A 40 -4.92 -7.55 -10.30
CA LEU A 40 -4.50 -6.60 -9.26
C LEU A 40 -5.45 -6.65 -8.05
N PRO A 41 -6.78 -6.46 -8.20
CA PRO A 41 -7.69 -6.58 -7.06
C PRO A 41 -7.74 -7.99 -6.46
N LEU A 42 -7.54 -9.06 -7.25
CA LEU A 42 -7.44 -10.42 -6.69
C LEU A 42 -6.19 -10.61 -5.82
N LEU A 43 -5.07 -9.97 -6.14
CA LEU A 43 -3.88 -10.00 -5.28
C LEU A 43 -4.13 -9.27 -3.96
N HIS A 44 -4.84 -8.14 -3.97
CA HIS A 44 -5.31 -7.49 -2.73
C HIS A 44 -6.29 -8.37 -1.94
N LEU A 45 -7.22 -9.07 -2.62
CA LEU A 45 -8.11 -10.04 -1.99
C LEU A 45 -7.33 -11.16 -1.29
N VAL A 46 -6.28 -11.69 -1.93
CA VAL A 46 -5.38 -12.67 -1.30
C VAL A 46 -4.73 -12.11 -0.03
N GLN A 47 -4.18 -10.89 -0.08
CA GLN A 47 -3.61 -10.24 1.11
C GLN A 47 -4.64 -10.01 2.21
N SER A 48 -5.90 -9.75 1.86
CA SER A 48 -6.97 -9.63 2.85
C SER A 48 -7.28 -10.94 3.59
N VAL A 49 -6.93 -12.10 3.00
CA VAL A 49 -7.14 -13.42 3.62
C VAL A 49 -5.89 -13.90 4.34
N GLU A 50 -4.71 -13.72 3.74
CA GLU A 50 -3.45 -14.30 4.23
C GLU A 50 -2.48 -13.29 4.88
N GLY A 51 -2.76 -11.99 4.78
CA GLY A 51 -1.86 -10.92 5.23
C GLY A 51 -0.62 -10.74 4.35
N HIS A 52 -0.52 -11.45 3.22
CA HIS A 52 0.53 -11.38 2.20
C HIS A 52 0.12 -12.20 0.97
N VAL A 53 0.86 -12.10 -0.13
CA VAL A 53 0.68 -12.93 -1.34
C VAL A 53 1.57 -14.17 -1.25
N SER A 54 1.00 -15.28 -0.80
CA SER A 54 1.69 -16.58 -0.74
C SER A 54 1.74 -17.27 -2.11
N GLN A 55 2.49 -18.38 -2.23
CA GLN A 55 2.42 -19.24 -3.42
C GLN A 55 1.02 -19.82 -3.66
N GLU A 56 0.30 -20.13 -2.57
CA GLU A 56 -1.07 -20.64 -2.65
C GLU A 56 -2.03 -19.55 -3.14
N GLY A 57 -1.86 -18.32 -2.68
CA GLY A 57 -2.58 -17.14 -3.18
C GLY A 57 -2.31 -16.86 -4.66
N MET A 58 -1.05 -16.98 -5.12
CA MET A 58 -0.74 -16.86 -6.55
C MET A 58 -1.40 -17.95 -7.39
N ALA A 59 -1.39 -19.20 -6.90
CA ALA A 59 -2.06 -20.33 -7.56
C ALA A 59 -3.59 -20.14 -7.59
N PHE A 60 -4.18 -19.60 -6.53
CA PHE A 60 -5.59 -19.22 -6.48
C PHE A 60 -5.92 -18.20 -7.57
N CYS A 61 -5.18 -17.09 -7.67
CA CYS A 61 -5.38 -16.08 -8.71
C CYS A 61 -5.23 -16.66 -10.13
N ALA A 62 -4.22 -17.50 -10.34
CA ALA A 62 -3.99 -18.18 -11.62
C ALA A 62 -5.20 -19.04 -12.02
N GLN A 63 -5.73 -19.82 -11.07
CA GLN A 63 -6.91 -20.64 -11.27
C GLN A 63 -8.18 -19.82 -11.57
N GLN A 64 -8.44 -18.75 -10.82
CA GLN A 64 -9.64 -17.93 -11.01
C GLN A 64 -9.63 -17.20 -12.37
N LEU A 65 -8.45 -16.82 -12.86
CA LEU A 65 -8.32 -16.00 -14.07
C LEU A 65 -7.97 -16.78 -15.34
N GLY A 66 -7.62 -18.06 -15.22
CA GLY A 66 -7.11 -18.87 -16.32
C GLY A 66 -5.72 -18.42 -16.79
N LEU A 67 -4.89 -17.94 -15.86
CA LEU A 67 -3.50 -17.52 -16.10
C LEU A 67 -2.54 -18.61 -15.63
N SER A 68 -1.28 -18.51 -16.05
CA SER A 68 -0.20 -19.28 -15.44
C SER A 68 0.24 -18.66 -14.11
N GLU A 69 0.73 -19.49 -13.18
CA GLU A 69 1.34 -19.00 -11.92
C GLU A 69 2.53 -18.06 -12.19
N ALA A 70 3.26 -18.27 -13.30
CA ALA A 70 4.37 -17.41 -13.70
C ALA A 70 3.93 -16.00 -14.09
N GLU A 71 2.79 -15.86 -14.80
CA GLU A 71 2.22 -14.55 -15.11
C GLU A 71 1.78 -13.82 -13.84
N VAL A 72 1.16 -14.54 -12.88
CA VAL A 72 0.77 -13.97 -11.59
C VAL A 72 2.00 -13.55 -10.78
N ALA A 73 3.02 -14.41 -10.70
CA ALA A 73 4.27 -14.13 -9.99
C ALA A 73 5.02 -12.93 -10.57
N ALA A 74 5.00 -12.75 -11.90
CA ALA A 74 5.60 -11.59 -12.54
C ALA A 74 4.92 -10.29 -12.09
N VAL A 75 3.59 -10.27 -11.95
CA VAL A 75 2.85 -9.09 -11.47
C VAL A 75 3.05 -8.88 -9.97
N ALA A 76 2.97 -9.94 -9.16
CA ALA A 76 3.15 -9.89 -7.71
C ALA A 76 4.56 -9.45 -7.28
N THR A 77 5.57 -9.67 -8.12
CA THR A 77 6.95 -9.20 -7.85
C THR A 77 7.24 -7.82 -8.45
N PHE A 78 6.45 -7.36 -9.41
CA PHE A 78 6.62 -6.06 -10.04
C PHE A 78 6.08 -4.91 -9.18
N TYR A 79 4.92 -5.08 -8.56
CA TYR A 79 4.31 -4.06 -7.71
C TYR A 79 4.65 -4.29 -6.24
N THR A 80 5.22 -3.27 -5.59
CA THR A 80 5.69 -3.31 -4.19
C THR A 80 4.57 -3.38 -3.14
N MET A 81 3.32 -3.09 -3.54
CA MET A 81 2.15 -3.18 -2.65
C MET A 81 1.77 -4.64 -2.33
N TYR A 82 2.17 -5.58 -3.19
CA TYR A 82 1.94 -7.01 -2.96
C TYR A 82 3.07 -7.58 -2.10
N LYS A 83 2.86 -7.57 -0.79
CA LYS A 83 3.79 -8.10 0.21
C LYS A 83 3.90 -9.60 0.01
N ARG A 84 5.12 -10.09 -0.23
CA ARG A 84 5.39 -11.52 -0.44
C ARG A 84 5.84 -12.22 0.84
N LYS A 85 5.98 -11.47 1.94
CA LYS A 85 6.25 -11.96 3.29
C LYS A 85 5.05 -11.64 4.18
N PRO A 86 4.74 -12.47 5.19
CA PRO A 86 3.67 -12.19 6.15
C PRO A 86 3.79 -10.78 6.74
N CYS A 87 2.74 -9.97 6.60
CA CYS A 87 2.68 -8.62 7.15
C CYS A 87 2.25 -8.63 8.63
N GLY A 88 2.52 -7.54 9.34
CA GLY A 88 1.93 -7.29 10.66
C GLY A 88 0.44 -6.94 10.56
N GLU A 89 -0.18 -6.65 11.71
CA GLU A 89 -1.49 -5.97 11.75
C GLU A 89 -1.40 -4.58 11.09
N HIS A 90 -0.22 -3.96 11.17
CA HIS A 90 0.08 -2.66 10.58
C HIS A 90 1.26 -2.71 9.62
N LEU A 91 1.11 -2.15 8.42
CA LEU A 91 2.20 -1.79 7.53
C LEU A 91 2.58 -0.34 7.79
N VAL A 92 3.80 -0.09 8.25
CA VAL A 92 4.35 1.24 8.51
C VAL A 92 5.36 1.59 7.42
N SER A 93 4.98 2.51 6.55
CA SER A 93 5.78 2.93 5.39
C SER A 93 6.35 4.32 5.63
N VAL A 94 7.67 4.45 5.62
CA VAL A 94 8.36 5.75 5.83
C VAL A 94 8.86 6.27 4.50
N CYS A 95 8.42 7.47 4.09
CA CYS A 95 8.95 8.12 2.91
C CYS A 95 10.37 8.63 3.17
N THR A 96 11.30 8.20 2.34
CA THR A 96 12.74 8.56 2.37
C THR A 96 13.20 9.08 1.02
N ASN A 97 12.26 9.39 0.11
CA ASN A 97 12.58 10.07 -1.14
C ASN A 97 13.03 11.51 -0.86
N THR A 98 13.65 12.16 -1.85
CA THR A 98 14.51 13.35 -1.71
C THR A 98 14.00 14.41 -0.74
N LEU A 99 12.74 14.85 -0.86
CA LEU A 99 12.22 15.91 0.00
C LEU A 99 12.00 15.42 1.44
N CYS A 100 11.41 14.23 1.63
CA CYS A 100 11.23 13.69 2.98
C CYS A 100 12.60 13.39 3.62
N ALA A 101 13.56 12.83 2.89
CA ALA A 101 14.92 12.63 3.38
C ALA A 101 15.55 13.95 3.86
N ALA A 102 15.45 15.01 3.05
CA ALA A 102 15.96 16.34 3.43
C ALA A 102 15.27 16.92 4.68
N MET A 103 14.01 16.57 4.91
CA MET A 103 13.21 17.02 6.05
C MET A 103 13.32 16.10 7.28
N GLY A 104 14.03 14.97 7.20
CA GLY A 104 14.25 14.04 8.33
C GLY A 104 13.66 12.63 8.18
N GLY A 105 13.13 12.27 7.01
CA GLY A 105 12.58 10.93 6.73
C GLY A 105 13.59 9.80 6.96
N ASP A 106 14.85 9.97 6.54
CA ASP A 106 15.92 8.99 6.79
C ASP A 106 16.21 8.82 8.30
N ALA A 107 16.16 9.92 9.05
CA ALA A 107 16.34 9.89 10.49
C ALA A 107 15.17 9.17 11.18
N ILE A 108 13.94 9.44 10.75
CA ILE A 108 12.75 8.73 11.24
C ILE A 108 12.86 7.24 10.96
N TYR A 109 13.15 6.85 9.71
CA TYR A 109 13.26 5.44 9.34
C TYR A 109 14.30 4.74 10.22
N LYS A 110 15.52 5.28 10.31
CA LYS A 110 16.58 4.74 11.15
C LYS A 110 16.17 4.63 12.63
N ARG A 111 15.53 5.67 13.18
CA ARG A 111 15.07 5.68 14.57
C ARG A 111 14.04 4.58 14.83
N LEU A 112 13.13 4.34 13.89
CA LEU A 112 12.15 3.26 13.97
C LEU A 112 12.82 1.88 13.86
N GLN A 113 13.78 1.71 12.97
CA GLN A 113 14.55 0.46 12.87
C GLN A 113 15.22 0.12 14.20
N GLU A 114 15.88 1.09 14.84
CA GLU A 114 16.55 0.91 16.14
C GLU A 114 15.56 0.65 17.28
N HIS A 115 14.40 1.33 17.27
CA HIS A 115 13.38 1.22 18.31
C HIS A 115 12.61 -0.09 18.26
N LEU A 116 12.34 -0.60 17.06
CA LEU A 116 11.54 -1.79 16.81
C LEU A 116 12.37 -3.07 16.68
N GLY A 117 13.69 -2.93 16.51
CA GLY A 117 14.62 -4.04 16.46
C GLY A 117 14.66 -4.87 17.75
N SER A 118 15.01 -6.15 17.62
CA SER A 118 15.18 -7.07 18.74
C SER A 118 16.57 -7.69 18.72
N ASP A 119 16.99 -8.28 19.83
CA ASP A 119 18.22 -9.09 19.93
C ASP A 119 19.50 -8.34 19.51
N GLY A 120 19.52 -7.01 19.69
CA GLY A 120 20.65 -6.15 19.36
C GLY A 120 20.80 -5.85 17.86
N ALA A 121 19.81 -6.18 17.03
CA ALA A 121 19.77 -5.87 15.61
C ALA A 121 18.61 -4.89 15.30
N PRO A 122 18.83 -3.85 14.47
CA PRO A 122 17.76 -2.97 14.01
C PRO A 122 16.81 -3.73 13.06
N LEU A 123 15.52 -3.38 13.08
CA LEU A 123 14.51 -3.97 12.20
C LEU A 123 14.78 -3.59 10.73
N GLY A 124 14.79 -4.56 9.82
CA GLY A 124 15.03 -4.35 8.40
C GLY A 124 13.83 -3.87 7.59
N HIS A 125 14.06 -3.61 6.31
CA HIS A 125 13.00 -3.35 5.33
C HIS A 125 12.15 -4.60 5.09
N GLU A 126 10.83 -4.46 5.16
CA GLU A 126 9.84 -5.55 5.09
C GLU A 126 10.09 -6.64 6.16
N GLU A 127 10.58 -6.25 7.32
CA GLU A 127 10.63 -7.10 8.51
C GLU A 127 9.53 -6.72 9.50
N VAL A 128 9.15 -7.68 10.34
CA VAL A 128 8.03 -7.54 11.26
C VAL A 128 8.54 -7.48 12.70
N ALA A 129 8.09 -6.49 13.46
CA ALA A 129 8.18 -6.49 14.92
C ALA A 129 6.92 -7.13 15.50
N GLY A 130 7.12 -8.19 16.31
CA GLY A 130 6.03 -9.03 16.83
C GLY A 130 5.73 -10.23 15.93
N THR A 131 4.65 -10.95 16.22
CA THR A 131 4.19 -12.07 15.39
C THR A 131 3.32 -11.53 14.24
N PRO A 132 3.62 -11.83 12.96
CA PRO A 132 2.82 -11.37 11.83
C PRO A 132 1.32 -11.63 12.00
N GLY A 133 0.50 -10.61 11.78
CA GLY A 133 -0.96 -10.65 11.88
C GLY A 133 -1.53 -10.67 13.31
N GLU A 134 -0.71 -10.75 14.36
CA GLU A 134 -1.17 -10.57 15.74
C GLU A 134 -1.35 -9.10 16.09
N SER A 135 -2.18 -8.81 17.10
CA SER A 135 -2.48 -7.44 17.48
C SER A 135 -1.22 -6.67 17.89
N GLY A 136 -1.07 -5.46 17.37
CA GLY A 136 0.08 -4.58 17.59
C GLY A 136 1.35 -5.01 16.85
N SER A 137 1.32 -6.07 16.05
CA SER A 137 2.44 -6.41 15.17
C SER A 137 2.52 -5.44 14.00
N LEU A 138 3.73 -5.11 13.59
CA LEU A 138 3.97 -4.14 12.51
C LEU A 138 5.06 -4.60 11.57
N MET A 139 4.85 -4.40 10.27
CA MET A 139 5.88 -4.46 9.24
C MET A 139 6.42 -3.06 9.00
N LEU A 140 7.75 -2.90 9.04
CA LEU A 140 8.39 -1.62 8.72
C LEU A 140 8.93 -1.65 7.30
N GLU A 141 8.65 -0.62 6.51
CA GLU A 141 9.24 -0.45 5.19
C GLU A 141 9.75 0.96 4.92
N HIS A 142 10.90 1.01 4.23
CA HIS A 142 11.35 2.16 3.49
C HIS A 142 10.50 2.30 2.24
N ALA A 143 9.75 3.38 2.13
CA ALA A 143 8.94 3.70 0.97
C ALA A 143 9.57 4.82 0.15
N GLU A 144 9.34 4.75 -1.16
CA GLU A 144 9.62 5.85 -2.07
C GLU A 144 8.60 6.99 -1.88
N CYS A 145 8.52 7.91 -2.85
CA CYS A 145 7.62 9.06 -2.77
C CYS A 145 6.15 8.64 -2.53
N LEU A 146 5.58 9.08 -1.40
CA LEU A 146 4.18 8.90 -1.03
C LEU A 146 3.26 10.04 -1.53
N ALA A 147 3.77 10.91 -2.42
CA ALA A 147 3.03 11.99 -3.07
C ALA A 147 2.39 13.06 -2.15
N ALA A 148 2.94 13.27 -0.94
CA ALA A 148 2.52 14.30 0.02
C ALA A 148 3.71 15.19 0.44
N CYS A 149 4.48 15.63 -0.56
CA CYS A 149 5.73 16.37 -0.39
C CYS A 149 5.56 17.72 0.35
N ASP A 150 4.43 18.38 0.15
CA ASP A 150 4.04 19.61 0.82
C ASP A 150 3.82 19.44 2.34
N LEU A 151 3.74 18.21 2.82
CA LEU A 151 3.51 17.83 4.21
C LEU A 151 4.65 16.95 4.78
N ALA A 152 5.82 16.96 4.14
CA ALA A 152 6.99 16.18 4.54
C ALA A 152 7.52 16.54 5.95
N PRO A 153 8.06 15.56 6.70
CA PRO A 153 8.16 14.13 6.41
C PRO A 153 6.84 13.37 6.56
N VAL A 154 6.60 12.40 5.66
CA VAL A 154 5.34 11.64 5.60
C VAL A 154 5.58 10.17 5.89
N LEU A 155 4.71 9.61 6.74
CA LEU A 155 4.56 8.18 6.96
C LEU A 155 3.17 7.74 6.50
N GLN A 156 3.05 6.47 6.14
CA GLN A 156 1.77 5.80 6.03
C GLN A 156 1.66 4.65 7.03
N VAL A 157 0.46 4.46 7.57
CA VAL A 157 0.10 3.24 8.31
C VAL A 157 -1.10 2.63 7.63
N ASN A 158 -0.95 1.42 7.09
CA ASN A 158 -1.99 0.75 6.29
C ASN A 158 -2.55 1.68 5.20
N TYR A 159 -1.66 2.38 4.49
CA TYR A 159 -1.94 3.34 3.41
C TYR A 159 -2.61 4.67 3.83
N GLU A 160 -2.87 4.88 5.13
CA GLU A 160 -3.40 6.14 5.64
C GLU A 160 -2.27 7.11 6.05
N TYR A 161 -2.45 8.40 5.82
CA TYR A 161 -1.38 9.40 5.91
C TYR A 161 -1.16 9.93 7.33
N PHE A 162 0.10 9.92 7.74
CA PHE A 162 0.62 10.59 8.93
C PHE A 162 1.64 11.63 8.46
N ASP A 163 1.20 12.88 8.45
CA ASP A 163 1.91 14.00 7.86
C ASP A 163 2.74 14.74 8.92
N ASN A 164 3.69 15.59 8.48
CA ASN A 164 4.54 16.43 9.34
C ASN A 164 5.24 15.67 10.48
N GLN A 165 5.68 14.44 10.20
CA GLN A 165 6.23 13.56 11.22
C GLN A 165 7.64 13.95 11.64
N THR A 166 7.95 13.66 12.90
CA THR A 166 9.26 13.80 13.51
C THR A 166 9.71 12.43 14.04
N GLU A 167 10.99 12.29 14.39
CA GLU A 167 11.49 11.06 15.05
C GLU A 167 10.68 10.73 16.31
N GLN A 168 10.29 11.74 17.08
CA GLN A 168 9.51 11.55 18.31
C GLN A 168 8.08 11.10 17.99
N SER A 169 7.36 11.83 17.13
CA SER A 169 5.96 11.50 16.82
C SER A 169 5.84 10.15 16.12
N ALA A 170 6.82 9.77 15.30
CA ALA A 170 6.86 8.45 14.67
C ALA A 170 7.03 7.31 15.69
N VAL A 171 7.89 7.49 16.70
CA VAL A 171 8.03 6.52 17.81
C VAL A 171 6.73 6.42 18.62
N GLU A 172 6.11 7.57 18.96
CA GLU A 172 4.83 7.61 19.67
C GLU A 172 3.72 6.90 18.88
N LEU A 173 3.69 7.08 17.55
CA LEU A 173 2.77 6.41 16.65
C LEU A 173 2.94 4.88 16.70
N VAL A 174 4.16 4.35 16.48
CA VAL A 174 4.36 2.89 16.49
C VAL A 174 4.15 2.28 17.87
N ASP A 175 4.46 2.99 18.94
CA ASP A 175 4.19 2.53 20.30
C ASP A 175 2.68 2.48 20.60
N ALA A 176 1.90 3.42 20.05
CA ALA A 176 0.44 3.38 20.12
C ALA A 176 -0.13 2.16 19.39
N LEU A 177 0.30 1.93 18.16
CA LEU A 177 -0.10 0.75 17.39
C LEU A 177 0.24 -0.55 18.13
N ARG A 178 1.43 -0.66 18.74
CA ARG A 178 1.84 -1.84 19.54
C ARG A 178 0.99 -2.08 20.78
N ARG A 179 0.32 -1.06 21.31
CA ARG A 179 -0.66 -1.20 22.41
C ARG A 179 -2.07 -1.57 21.93
N GLY A 180 -2.28 -1.63 20.62
CA GLY A 180 -3.59 -1.81 20.00
C GLY A 180 -4.38 -0.52 19.85
N ASP A 181 -3.77 0.64 20.12
CA ASP A 181 -4.40 1.93 19.86
C ASP A 181 -4.48 2.15 18.34
N LYS A 182 -5.50 2.88 17.87
CA LYS A 182 -5.68 3.26 16.46
C LYS A 182 -5.68 4.78 16.34
N PRO A 183 -4.51 5.45 16.36
CA PRO A 183 -4.43 6.89 16.20
C PRO A 183 -5.11 7.34 14.92
N HIS A 184 -5.86 8.44 14.98
CA HIS A 184 -6.52 8.98 13.80
C HIS A 184 -5.46 9.49 12.80
N PRO A 185 -5.52 9.10 11.51
CA PRO A 185 -4.61 9.65 10.50
C PRO A 185 -4.76 11.15 10.35
N THR A 186 -3.71 11.80 9.85
CA THR A 186 -3.81 13.22 9.50
C THR A 186 -4.74 13.42 8.31
N ARG A 187 -4.69 12.48 7.35
CA ARG A 187 -5.62 12.41 6.22
C ARG A 187 -5.91 10.96 5.87
N GLY A 188 -7.12 10.73 5.40
CA GLY A 188 -7.61 9.41 4.99
C GLY A 188 -8.54 8.79 6.03
N ALA A 189 -8.84 7.51 5.84
CA ALA A 189 -9.85 6.79 6.61
C ALA A 189 -9.39 6.51 8.04
N PRO A 190 -10.31 6.29 9.00
CA PRO A 190 -9.95 5.76 10.31
C PRO A 190 -9.14 4.45 10.19
N LEU A 191 -8.06 4.34 10.96
CA LEU A 191 -7.18 3.17 10.91
C LEU A 191 -7.93 1.86 11.19
N SER A 192 -7.67 0.85 10.37
CA SER A 192 -8.02 -0.55 10.60
C SER A 192 -6.76 -1.43 10.54
N ASP A 193 -6.94 -2.76 10.61
CA ASP A 193 -5.85 -3.70 10.34
C ASP A 193 -5.54 -3.80 8.84
N PHE A 194 -4.35 -4.31 8.53
CA PHE A 194 -3.84 -4.47 7.16
C PHE A 194 -4.77 -5.30 6.29
N LYS A 195 -5.32 -6.42 6.81
CA LYS A 195 -6.19 -7.31 6.03
C LYS A 195 -7.51 -6.63 5.66
N THR A 196 -8.07 -5.83 6.57
CA THR A 196 -9.26 -5.01 6.31
C THR A 196 -9.00 -3.97 5.22
N VAL A 197 -7.86 -3.28 5.24
CA VAL A 197 -7.53 -2.31 4.18
C VAL A 197 -7.29 -3.00 2.84
N GLU A 198 -6.62 -4.15 2.83
CA GLU A 198 -6.41 -4.94 1.62
C GLU A 198 -7.75 -5.43 1.01
N ARG A 199 -8.74 -5.76 1.85
CA ARG A 199 -10.11 -6.05 1.36
C ARG A 199 -10.73 -4.84 0.65
N ARG A 200 -10.59 -3.65 1.23
CA ARG A 200 -11.08 -2.40 0.64
C ARG A 200 -10.34 -2.07 -0.67
N LEU A 201 -9.02 -2.25 -0.72
CA LEU A 201 -8.21 -2.06 -1.92
C LEU A 201 -8.51 -3.07 -3.03
N ALA A 202 -8.98 -4.28 -2.67
CA ALA A 202 -9.55 -5.22 -3.63
C ALA A 202 -10.84 -4.67 -4.28
N GLY A 203 -11.46 -3.64 -3.69
CA GLY A 203 -12.70 -3.03 -4.13
C GLY A 203 -13.94 -3.60 -3.44
N LEU A 204 -13.77 -4.31 -2.32
CA LEU A 204 -14.86 -4.86 -1.51
C LEU A 204 -15.07 -3.94 -0.31
N LEU A 205 -16.08 -3.09 -0.41
CA LEU A 205 -16.41 -2.08 0.59
C LEU A 205 -17.42 -2.64 1.61
N PRO A 206 -17.61 -1.97 2.77
CA PRO A 206 -18.65 -2.32 3.74
C PRO A 206 -20.06 -2.17 3.12
N ASP A 207 -21.06 -2.85 3.69
CA ASP A 207 -22.43 -2.80 3.17
C ASP A 207 -23.08 -1.39 3.25
N ASP A 208 -22.59 -0.52 4.15
CA ASP A 208 -23.01 0.89 4.26
C ASP A 208 -21.97 1.81 3.61
N ASP A 209 -21.97 1.83 2.28
CA ASP A 209 -21.07 2.66 1.48
C ASP A 209 -21.24 4.16 1.80
N ASP A 210 -22.47 4.63 2.04
CA ASP A 210 -22.75 6.06 2.26
C ASP A 210 -22.12 6.59 3.56
N GLU A 211 -22.21 5.81 4.65
CA GLU A 211 -21.53 6.14 5.91
C GLU A 211 -20.01 6.08 5.74
N PHE A 212 -19.50 5.06 5.04
CA PHE A 212 -18.07 4.93 4.75
C PHE A 212 -17.53 6.14 3.98
N TRP A 213 -18.16 6.55 2.87
CA TRP A 213 -17.72 7.70 2.07
C TRP A 213 -17.73 9.00 2.88
N THR A 214 -18.75 9.17 3.73
CA THR A 214 -18.85 10.34 4.61
C THR A 214 -17.71 10.39 5.63
N GLU A 215 -17.26 9.24 6.15
CA GLU A 215 -16.16 9.16 7.12
C GLU A 215 -14.77 9.33 6.48
N VAL A 216 -14.59 8.92 5.22
CA VAL A 216 -13.29 8.97 4.53
C VAL A 216 -13.10 10.22 3.68
N ASP A 217 -14.17 10.95 3.35
CA ASP A 217 -14.11 12.18 2.59
C ASP A 217 -13.42 13.29 3.39
N GLY A 218 -12.14 13.48 3.08
CA GLY A 218 -11.31 14.57 3.59
C GLY A 218 -11.14 15.70 2.57
N PRO A 219 -10.69 16.89 3.01
CA PRO A 219 -10.32 17.95 2.08
C PRO A 219 -9.22 17.47 1.13
N SER A 220 -9.39 17.73 -0.16
CA SER A 220 -8.44 17.35 -1.20
C SER A 220 -7.17 18.22 -1.25
N GLN A 221 -7.08 19.23 -0.39
CA GLN A 221 -5.99 20.20 -0.34
C GLN A 221 -5.68 20.59 1.11
N ALA A 222 -4.39 20.76 1.42
CA ALA A 222 -3.93 21.36 2.67
C ALA A 222 -3.56 22.83 2.46
N VAL A 223 -3.40 23.59 3.56
CA VAL A 223 -3.01 25.01 3.50
C VAL A 223 -1.63 25.15 2.85
N GLU A 224 -0.74 24.19 3.13
CA GLU A 224 0.59 24.03 2.56
C GLU A 224 0.51 23.88 1.04
N THR A 225 -0.40 23.02 0.55
CA THR A 225 -0.63 22.77 -0.88
C THR A 225 -0.95 24.05 -1.65
N VAL A 226 -1.84 24.89 -1.10
CA VAL A 226 -2.33 26.09 -1.80
C VAL A 226 -1.54 27.35 -1.45
N ARG A 227 -0.50 27.25 -0.60
CA ARG A 227 0.20 28.42 -0.05
C ARG A 227 0.77 29.33 -1.14
N GLY A 228 1.36 28.73 -2.17
CA GLY A 228 1.90 29.47 -3.31
C GLY A 228 0.83 30.22 -4.10
N ALA A 229 -0.32 29.57 -4.35
CA ALA A 229 -1.45 30.17 -5.05
C ALA A 229 -2.05 31.34 -4.25
N GLN A 230 -2.23 31.16 -2.94
CA GLN A 230 -2.72 32.23 -2.06
C GLN A 230 -1.77 33.43 -2.07
N LEU A 231 -0.45 33.19 -1.97
CA LEU A 231 0.55 34.25 -2.00
C LEU A 231 0.54 35.03 -3.33
N ALA A 232 0.33 34.33 -4.44
CA ALA A 232 0.21 34.96 -5.75
C ALA A 232 -1.04 35.83 -5.83
N ALA A 233 -2.18 35.33 -5.35
CA ALA A 233 -3.43 36.09 -5.31
C ALA A 233 -3.31 37.35 -4.42
N ASP A 234 -2.77 37.22 -3.20
CA ASP A 234 -2.58 38.33 -2.26
C ASP A 234 -1.68 39.44 -2.84
N ARG A 235 -0.75 39.08 -3.72
CA ARG A 235 0.22 40.00 -4.35
C ARG A 235 -0.17 40.43 -5.76
N ASN A 236 -1.33 40.02 -6.27
CA ASN A 236 -1.76 40.21 -7.66
C ASN A 236 -0.68 39.75 -8.66
N TRP A 237 -0.02 38.63 -8.38
CA TRP A 237 0.93 38.02 -9.29
C TRP A 237 0.18 37.19 -10.33
N THR A 238 0.46 37.45 -11.61
CA THR A 238 -0.03 36.67 -12.74
C THR A 238 1.14 36.15 -13.54
N ALA A 239 1.05 34.92 -14.03
CA ALA A 239 2.03 34.42 -14.99
C ALA A 239 2.01 35.31 -16.24
N PRO A 240 3.17 35.59 -16.86
CA PRO A 240 3.19 36.23 -18.16
C PRO A 240 2.44 35.35 -19.18
N PRO A 241 1.84 35.95 -20.23
CA PRO A 241 1.18 35.18 -21.27
C PRO A 241 2.19 34.19 -21.89
N ALA A 242 1.76 32.94 -22.07
CA ALA A 242 2.56 31.98 -22.81
C ALA A 242 2.70 32.47 -24.27
N PRO A 243 3.87 32.32 -24.91
CA PRO A 243 4.00 32.59 -26.33
C PRO A 243 3.02 31.72 -27.12
N GLU A 244 2.29 32.31 -28.07
CA GLU A 244 1.31 31.56 -28.89
C GLU A 244 1.98 30.50 -29.77
N ASP A 245 3.22 30.74 -30.20
CA ASP A 245 4.04 29.85 -31.03
C ASP A 245 5.31 29.41 -30.27
N VAL A 246 5.17 28.46 -29.34
CA VAL A 246 6.33 27.71 -28.84
C VAL A 246 6.63 26.60 -29.86
N PRO A 247 7.74 26.69 -30.63
CA PRO A 247 8.08 25.64 -31.58
C PRO A 247 8.33 24.35 -30.81
N MET A 248 7.47 23.35 -31.04
CA MET A 248 7.69 22.01 -30.50
C MET A 248 8.96 21.44 -31.14
N PRO A 249 9.83 20.75 -30.36
CA PRO A 249 10.97 20.06 -30.96
C PRO A 249 10.46 19.03 -31.98
N GLU A 250 11.15 18.90 -33.11
CA GLU A 250 10.89 17.80 -34.05
C GLU A 250 11.10 16.48 -33.31
N VAL A 251 10.02 15.75 -33.08
CA VAL A 251 10.06 14.40 -32.55
C VAL A 251 10.19 13.46 -33.73
N GLU A 252 11.26 12.67 -33.78
CA GLU A 252 11.37 11.59 -34.76
C GLU A 252 10.13 10.69 -34.64
N ALA A 253 9.49 10.40 -35.78
CA ALA A 253 8.38 9.46 -35.81
C ALA A 253 8.89 8.10 -35.36
N LYS A 254 8.27 7.53 -34.31
CA LYS A 254 8.53 6.17 -33.83
C LYS A 254 8.07 5.12 -34.83
#